data_AF-A0A1E7HX66-F1
#
_entry.id   AF-A0A1E7HX66-F1
#
_cell.length_a   1.000
_cell.length_b   1.000
_cell.length_c   1.000
_cell.angle_alpha   90.00
_cell.angle_beta   90.00
_cell.angle_gamma   90.00
#
_symmetry.space_group_name_H-M   'P 1'
#
loop_
_entity.id
_entity.type
_entity.pdbx_description
1 polymer ?
#
loop_
_entity_poly.entity_id
_entity_poly.type
_entity_poly.pdbx_seq_one_letter_code
_entity_poly.pdbx_strand_id
1 'polypeptide(L)'
;MGGGGETSSSTSIDKEYNARMASIAEKQQDMGQGYYDFWMNNNAPLEQAKIAANMGLIPVQTDFQKAQIGAATELLPGQTEAQKAANTLSTAESGASLGLLPAKTEAMGSGYELANAQNNTALGLIPAQTEIANKYYDQALKGVNIEDRMGKATATVAGQYKDAGKTLTRQMGRTGSNPSSGMLVSAMNDLNMNRAKTTAYAKENTRTSAETENYNRLKTAKGFGLPSAQ
;
A
#
# COMPACT_ATOMS: atom_id res chain seq x y z
N MET A 1 16.81 -118.24 -78.59
CA MET A 1 17.90 -117.26 -78.77
C MET A 1 18.06 -116.59 -77.41
N GLY A 2 18.91 -117.10 -76.51
CA GLY A 2 20.38 -117.06 -76.55
C GLY A 2 20.83 -115.67 -76.06
N GLY A 3 21.59 -115.46 -74.99
CA GLY A 3 22.27 -116.26 -73.98
C GLY A 3 22.57 -115.31 -72.80
N GLY A 4 22.63 -115.75 -71.56
CA GLY A 4 23.81 -116.43 -71.00
C GLY A 4 24.79 -115.38 -70.48
N GLY A 5 24.82 -115.17 -69.17
CA GLY A 5 25.77 -114.25 -68.53
C GLY A 5 25.43 -113.95 -67.08
N GLU A 6 25.40 -114.97 -66.23
CA GLU A 6 25.57 -114.79 -64.78
C GLU A 6 26.97 -114.20 -64.56
N THR A 7 27.04 -112.88 -64.36
CA THR A 7 28.23 -112.22 -63.86
C THR A 7 28.12 -112.15 -62.35
N SER A 8 28.61 -113.20 -61.69
CA SER A 8 28.84 -113.23 -60.24
C SER A 8 29.88 -112.17 -59.87
N SER A 9 29.45 -110.94 -59.56
CA SER A 9 30.34 -109.94 -58.97
C SER A 9 30.58 -110.30 -57.50
N SER A 10 31.65 -111.06 -57.26
CA SER A 10 32.20 -111.21 -55.91
C SER A 10 32.66 -109.83 -55.42
N THR A 11 31.84 -109.20 -54.57
CA THR A 11 32.22 -107.95 -53.91
C THR A 11 33.26 -108.33 -52.85
N SER A 12 34.54 -108.34 -53.20
CA SER A 12 35.60 -108.52 -52.22
C SER A 12 35.69 -107.24 -51.39
N ILE A 13 35.03 -107.25 -50.23
CA ILE A 13 35.07 -106.18 -49.25
C ILE A 13 36.54 -105.92 -48.86
N ASP A 14 37.08 -104.73 -49.18
CA ASP A 14 38.40 -104.29 -48.74
C ASP A 14 38.34 -103.98 -47.23
N LYS A 15 38.77 -104.97 -46.45
CA LYS A 15 38.73 -104.92 -44.99
C LYS A 15 39.67 -103.86 -44.42
N GLU A 16 40.79 -103.55 -45.08
CA GLU A 16 41.77 -102.58 -44.60
C GLU A 16 41.32 -101.14 -44.88
N TYR A 17 40.71 -100.89 -46.04
CA TYR A 17 40.06 -99.61 -46.32
C TYR A 17 38.89 -99.37 -45.35
N ASN A 18 38.01 -100.36 -45.15
CA ASN A 18 36.89 -100.24 -44.22
C ASN A 18 37.35 -100.03 -42.77
N ALA A 19 38.42 -100.69 -42.34
CA ALA A 19 39.01 -100.48 -41.01
C ALA A 19 39.56 -99.05 -40.84
N ARG A 20 40.21 -98.49 -41.86
CA ARG A 20 40.68 -97.09 -41.83
C ARG A 20 39.53 -96.09 -41.81
N MET A 21 38.48 -96.32 -42.60
CA MET A 21 37.29 -95.48 -42.60
C MET A 21 36.53 -95.56 -41.27
N ALA A 22 36.44 -96.75 -40.67
CA ALA A 22 35.90 -96.92 -39.33
C ALA A 22 36.71 -96.12 -38.30
N SER A 23 38.05 -96.21 -38.32
CA SER A 23 38.90 -95.45 -37.40
C SER A 23 38.81 -93.92 -37.58
N ILE A 24 38.65 -93.44 -38.81
CA ILE A 24 38.42 -92.01 -39.06
C ILE A 24 37.04 -91.59 -38.56
N ALA A 25 36.02 -92.41 -38.81
CA ALA A 25 34.66 -92.16 -38.32
C ALA A 25 34.62 -92.14 -36.79
N GLU A 26 35.29 -93.07 -36.11
CA GLU A 26 35.45 -93.11 -34.65
C GLU A 26 36.12 -91.83 -34.13
N LYS A 27 37.24 -91.41 -34.73
CA LYS A 27 37.92 -90.15 -34.34
C LYS A 27 37.07 -88.90 -34.57
N GLN A 28 36.29 -88.86 -35.66
CA GLN A 28 35.38 -87.75 -35.93
C GLN A 28 34.22 -87.73 -34.92
N GLN A 29 33.71 -88.90 -34.54
CA GLN A 29 32.69 -89.02 -33.50
C GLN A 29 33.25 -88.61 -32.13
N ASP A 30 34.46 -89.03 -31.76
CA ASP A 30 35.12 -88.64 -30.51
C ASP A 30 35.33 -87.12 -30.42
N MET A 31 35.75 -86.49 -31.51
CA MET A 31 35.90 -85.03 -31.58
C MET A 31 34.55 -84.33 -31.44
N GLY A 32 33.52 -84.83 -32.14
CA GLY A 32 32.16 -84.31 -32.02
C GLY A 32 31.60 -84.44 -30.60
N GLN A 33 31.85 -85.58 -29.94
CA GLN A 33 31.49 -85.81 -28.56
C GLN A 33 32.22 -84.85 -27.62
N GLY A 34 33.53 -84.64 -27.82
CA GLY A 34 34.30 -83.68 -27.01
C GLY A 34 33.81 -82.24 -27.14
N TYR A 35 33.43 -81.79 -28.34
CA TYR A 35 32.80 -80.48 -28.54
C TYR A 35 31.42 -80.39 -27.88
N TYR A 36 30.61 -81.44 -28.01
CA TYR A 36 29.30 -81.51 -27.38
C TYR A 36 29.42 -81.46 -25.85
N ASP A 37 30.33 -82.23 -25.27
CA ASP A 37 30.59 -82.26 -23.84
C ASP A 37 31.11 -80.91 -23.34
N PHE A 38 32.01 -80.27 -24.09
CA PHE A 38 32.47 -78.91 -23.77
C PHE A 38 31.31 -77.91 -23.77
N TRP A 39 30.45 -77.95 -24.78
CA TRP A 39 29.29 -77.06 -24.86
C TRP A 39 28.29 -77.33 -23.73
N MET A 40 27.99 -78.60 -23.44
CA MET A 40 27.10 -79.00 -22.34
C MET A 40 27.63 -78.56 -20.98
N ASN A 41 28.93 -78.66 -20.73
CA ASN A 41 29.51 -78.32 -19.43
C ASN A 41 29.74 -76.81 -19.24
N ASN A 42 30.03 -76.07 -20.31
CA ASN A 42 30.46 -74.67 -20.18
C ASN A 42 29.44 -73.64 -20.69
N ASN A 43 28.69 -73.95 -21.76
CA ASN A 43 27.84 -72.98 -22.44
C ASN A 43 26.34 -73.22 -22.19
N ALA A 44 25.89 -74.47 -22.20
CA ALA A 44 24.48 -74.81 -22.01
C ALA A 44 23.90 -74.24 -20.69
N PRO A 45 24.59 -74.31 -19.53
CA PRO A 45 24.09 -73.73 -18.28
C PRO A 45 24.00 -72.20 -18.33
N LEU A 46 24.96 -71.55 -19.00
CA LEU A 46 24.98 -70.10 -19.16
C LEU A 46 23.83 -69.62 -20.06
N GLU A 47 23.57 -70.32 -21.16
CA GLU A 47 22.44 -70.01 -22.04
C GLU A 47 21.10 -70.18 -21.31
N GLN A 48 20.94 -71.26 -20.56
CA GLN A 48 19.74 -71.48 -19.73
C GLN A 48 19.58 -70.37 -18.68
N ALA A 49 20.65 -69.97 -18.00
CA ALA A 49 20.62 -68.89 -17.01
C ALA A 49 20.23 -67.54 -17.64
N LYS A 50 20.75 -67.22 -18.84
CA LYS A 50 20.38 -66.01 -19.59
C LYS A 50 18.91 -66.03 -20.00
N ILE A 51 18.41 -67.17 -20.49
CA ILE A 51 17.00 -67.32 -20.85
C ILE A 51 16.12 -67.14 -19.61
N ALA A 52 16.47 -67.77 -18.49
CA ALA A 52 15.73 -67.63 -17.23
C ALA A 52 15.75 -66.18 -16.70
N ALA A 53 16.90 -65.51 -16.76
CA ALA A 53 17.02 -64.10 -16.38
C ALA A 53 16.15 -63.19 -17.27
N ASN A 54 16.18 -63.41 -18.59
CA ASN A 54 15.34 -62.65 -19.52
C ASN A 54 13.85 -62.93 -19.30
N MET A 55 13.47 -64.18 -19.03
CA MET A 55 12.10 -64.57 -18.68
C MET A 55 11.62 -63.89 -17.40
N GLY A 56 12.51 -63.61 -16.43
CA GLY A 56 12.19 -62.83 -15.24
C GLY A 56 12.16 -61.31 -15.48
N LEU A 57 13.04 -60.79 -16.34
CA LEU A 57 13.19 -59.36 -16.59
C LEU A 57 12.08 -58.79 -17.48
N ILE A 58 11.67 -59.51 -18.53
CA ILE A 58 10.68 -59.05 -19.51
C ILE A 58 9.33 -58.68 -18.83
N PRO A 59 8.77 -59.50 -17.91
CA PRO A 59 7.55 -59.14 -17.19
C PRO A 59 7.69 -57.86 -16.38
N VAL A 60 8.79 -57.70 -15.63
CA VAL A 60 9.02 -56.50 -14.79
C VAL A 60 9.10 -55.24 -15.64
N GLN A 61 9.83 -55.29 -16.76
CA GLN A 61 9.89 -54.15 -17.69
C GLN A 61 8.52 -53.84 -18.30
N THR A 62 7.74 -54.87 -18.64
CA THR A 62 6.40 -54.72 -19.20
C THR A 62 5.45 -54.07 -18.19
N ASP A 63 5.45 -54.54 -16.94
CA ASP A 63 4.58 -54.02 -15.89
C ASP A 63 4.95 -52.59 -15.51
N PHE A 64 6.25 -52.28 -15.48
CA PHE A 64 6.71 -50.91 -15.28
C PHE A 64 6.23 -49.96 -16.40
N GLN A 65 6.35 -50.35 -17.66
CA GLN A 65 5.85 -49.55 -18.78
C GLN A 65 4.33 -49.37 -18.72
N LYS A 66 3.58 -50.42 -18.37
CA LYS A 66 2.12 -50.32 -18.17
C LYS A 66 1.78 -49.35 -17.04
N ALA A 67 2.51 -49.39 -15.92
CA ALA A 67 2.30 -48.48 -14.80
C ALA A 67 2.58 -47.02 -15.20
N GLN A 68 3.65 -46.77 -15.95
CA GLN A 68 3.95 -45.43 -16.47
C GLN A 68 2.85 -44.92 -17.40
N ILE A 69 2.38 -45.75 -18.34
CA ILE A 69 1.30 -45.40 -19.26
C ILE A 69 -0.01 -45.16 -18.50
N GLY A 70 -0.33 -46.01 -17.52
CA GLY A 70 -1.50 -45.84 -16.67
C GLY A 70 -1.48 -44.50 -15.93
N ALA A 71 -0.38 -44.21 -15.23
CA ALA A 71 -0.20 -42.95 -14.52
C ALA A 71 -0.28 -41.73 -15.46
N ALA A 72 0.34 -41.80 -16.65
CA ALA A 72 0.24 -40.74 -17.64
C ALA A 72 -1.20 -40.54 -18.14
N THR A 73 -1.93 -41.64 -18.38
CA THR A 73 -3.32 -41.61 -18.85
C THR A 73 -4.26 -41.02 -17.81
N GLU A 74 -4.01 -41.27 -16.52
CA GLU A 74 -4.79 -40.68 -15.42
C GLU A 74 -4.48 -39.19 -15.21
N LEU A 75 -3.21 -38.78 -15.33
CA LEU A 75 -2.79 -37.39 -15.07
C LEU A 75 -3.09 -36.42 -16.22
N LEU A 76 -2.96 -36.87 -17.47
CA LEU A 76 -3.09 -36.01 -18.65
C LEU A 76 -4.42 -35.22 -18.72
N PRO A 77 -5.58 -35.85 -18.47
CA PRO A 77 -6.87 -35.14 -18.50
C PRO A 77 -6.92 -34.01 -17.47
N GLY A 78 -6.51 -34.27 -16.22
CA GLY A 78 -6.50 -33.26 -15.17
C GLY A 78 -5.55 -32.10 -15.47
N GLN A 79 -4.36 -32.38 -15.99
CA GLN A 79 -3.42 -31.35 -16.44
C GLN A 79 -4.01 -30.51 -17.59
N THR A 80 -4.69 -31.15 -18.53
CA THR A 80 -5.33 -30.47 -19.67
C THR A 80 -6.47 -29.57 -19.22
N GLU A 81 -7.31 -30.03 -18.29
CA GLU A 81 -8.40 -29.24 -17.73
C GLU A 81 -7.89 -28.06 -16.90
N ALA A 82 -6.86 -28.29 -16.06
CA ALA A 82 -6.22 -27.24 -15.29
C ALA A 82 -5.62 -26.14 -16.21
N GLN A 83 -4.96 -26.53 -17.29
CA GLN A 83 -4.42 -25.57 -18.26
C GLN A 83 -5.54 -24.76 -18.95
N LYS A 84 -6.65 -25.41 -19.33
CA LYS A 84 -7.81 -24.71 -19.90
C LYS A 84 -8.40 -23.72 -18.89
N ALA A 85 -8.59 -24.14 -17.64
CA ALA A 85 -9.10 -23.28 -16.58
C ALA A 85 -8.19 -22.06 -16.36
N ALA A 86 -6.87 -22.26 -16.30
CA ALA A 86 -5.90 -21.17 -16.18
C ALA A 86 -6.00 -20.17 -17.34
N ASN A 87 -6.12 -20.66 -18.58
CA ASN A 87 -6.28 -19.80 -19.75
C ASN A 87 -7.59 -18.99 -19.72
N THR A 88 -8.70 -19.62 -19.28
CA THR A 88 -9.99 -18.91 -19.15
C THR A 88 -9.94 -17.83 -18.07
N LEU A 89 -9.30 -18.11 -16.94
CA LEU A 89 -9.12 -17.13 -15.87
C LEU A 89 -8.27 -15.94 -16.35
N SER A 90 -7.12 -16.21 -16.99
CA SER A 90 -6.26 -15.15 -17.52
C SER A 90 -6.99 -14.24 -18.53
N THR A 91 -7.86 -14.84 -19.37
CA THR A 91 -8.68 -14.09 -20.31
C THR A 91 -9.72 -13.22 -19.59
N ALA A 92 -10.39 -13.77 -18.57
CA ALA A 92 -11.35 -13.04 -17.76
C ALA A 92 -10.71 -11.88 -16.98
N GLU A 93 -9.54 -12.10 -16.37
CA GLU A 93 -8.76 -11.07 -15.68
C GLU A 93 -8.33 -9.93 -16.62
N SER A 94 -7.88 -10.29 -17.82
CA SER A 94 -7.52 -9.32 -18.86
C SER A 94 -8.74 -8.50 -19.28
N GLY A 95 -9.89 -9.14 -19.50
CA GLY A 95 -11.15 -8.48 -19.83
C GLY A 95 -11.65 -7.55 -18.73
N ALA A 96 -11.59 -7.98 -17.47
CA ALA A 96 -11.94 -7.16 -16.32
C ALA A 96 -11.02 -5.94 -16.18
N SER A 97 -9.71 -6.14 -16.37
CA SER A 97 -8.71 -5.06 -16.34
C SER A 97 -8.98 -4.02 -17.44
N LEU A 98 -9.33 -4.49 -18.66
CA LEU A 98 -9.76 -3.63 -19.78
C LEU A 98 -11.06 -2.88 -19.47
N GLY A 99 -12.03 -3.53 -18.83
CA GLY A 99 -13.29 -2.90 -18.43
C GLY A 99 -13.12 -1.80 -17.38
N LEU A 100 -12.09 -1.88 -16.53
CA LEU A 100 -11.80 -0.89 -15.47
C LEU A 100 -10.99 0.32 -15.96
N LEU A 101 -10.35 0.23 -17.13
CA LEU A 101 -9.52 1.29 -17.69
C LEU A 101 -10.26 2.63 -17.91
N PRO A 102 -11.50 2.65 -18.45
CA PRO A 102 -12.28 3.88 -18.59
C PRO A 102 -12.55 4.54 -17.23
N ALA A 103 -13.05 3.79 -16.25
CA ALA A 103 -13.32 4.30 -14.90
C ALA A 103 -12.05 4.85 -14.23
N LYS A 104 -10.91 4.17 -14.40
CA LYS A 104 -9.61 4.67 -13.89
C LYS A 104 -9.19 5.97 -14.57
N THR A 105 -9.44 6.10 -15.87
CA THR A 105 -9.13 7.30 -16.66
C THR A 105 -10.02 8.48 -16.23
N GLU A 106 -11.32 8.25 -16.04
CA GLU A 106 -12.27 9.24 -15.55
C GLU A 106 -11.97 9.69 -14.11
N ALA A 107 -11.64 8.75 -13.22
CA ALA A 107 -11.22 9.06 -11.85
C ALA A 107 -9.95 9.91 -11.82
N MET A 108 -9.00 9.63 -12.72
CA MET A 108 -7.79 10.43 -12.86
C MET A 108 -8.10 11.84 -13.39
N GLY A 109 -8.93 11.95 -14.44
CA GLY A 109 -9.35 13.22 -15.01
C GLY A 109 -10.08 14.11 -14.00
N SER A 110 -11.07 13.56 -13.30
CA SER A 110 -11.80 14.27 -12.24
C SER A 110 -10.89 14.71 -11.08
N GLY A 111 -9.87 13.91 -10.73
CA GLY A 111 -8.84 14.32 -9.77
C GLY A 111 -8.05 15.55 -10.22
N TYR A 112 -7.65 15.61 -11.49
CA TYR A 112 -6.98 16.79 -12.06
C TYR A 112 -7.89 18.02 -12.08
N GLU A 113 -9.16 17.87 -12.44
CA GLU A 113 -10.14 18.96 -12.44
C GLU A 113 -10.38 19.52 -11.03
N LEU A 114 -10.52 18.65 -10.03
CA LEU A 114 -10.68 19.06 -8.64
C LEU A 114 -9.44 19.82 -8.15
N ALA A 115 -8.24 19.31 -8.44
CA ALA A 115 -6.99 19.98 -8.07
C ALA A 115 -6.89 21.37 -8.72
N ASN A 116 -7.26 21.51 -9.99
CA ASN A 116 -7.28 22.79 -10.67
C ASN A 116 -8.33 23.75 -10.09
N ALA A 117 -9.53 23.26 -9.75
CA ALA A 117 -10.57 24.07 -9.11
C ALA A 117 -10.13 24.57 -7.71
N GLN A 118 -9.49 23.71 -6.91
CA GLN A 118 -8.93 24.09 -5.62
C GLN A 118 -7.81 25.13 -5.75
N ASN A 119 -6.91 24.96 -6.73
CA ASN A 119 -5.86 25.93 -7.00
C ASN A 119 -6.44 27.27 -7.46
N ASN A 120 -7.41 27.27 -8.37
CA ASN A 120 -8.04 28.50 -8.86
C ASN A 120 -8.81 29.24 -7.76
N THR A 121 -9.54 28.51 -6.91
CA THR A 121 -10.22 29.11 -5.76
C THR A 121 -9.22 29.68 -4.75
N ALA A 122 -8.14 28.95 -4.43
CA ALA A 122 -7.08 29.46 -3.58
C ALA A 122 -6.43 30.72 -4.16
N LEU A 123 -6.06 30.70 -5.44
CA LEU A 123 -5.49 31.86 -6.14
C LEU A 123 -6.45 33.06 -6.15
N GLY A 124 -7.76 32.84 -6.32
CA GLY A 124 -8.78 33.89 -6.25
C GLY A 124 -8.96 34.48 -4.86
N LEU A 125 -8.67 33.72 -3.79
CA LEU A 125 -8.76 34.19 -2.40
C LEU A 125 -7.50 34.94 -1.92
N ILE A 126 -6.34 34.71 -2.56
CA ILE A 126 -5.07 35.37 -2.18
C ILE A 126 -5.19 36.90 -2.14
N PRO A 127 -5.77 37.59 -3.14
CA PRO A 127 -5.90 39.05 -3.10
C PRO A 127 -6.72 39.54 -1.90
N ALA A 128 -7.87 38.91 -1.64
CA ALA A 128 -8.74 39.27 -0.52
C ALA A 128 -8.06 38.99 0.84
N GLN A 129 -7.38 37.85 0.96
CA GLN A 129 -6.59 37.51 2.14
C GLN A 129 -5.44 38.50 2.36
N THR A 130 -4.77 38.93 1.28
CA THR A 130 -3.69 39.93 1.33
C THR A 130 -4.22 41.30 1.75
N GLU A 131 -5.37 41.72 1.22
CA GLU A 131 -6.00 42.99 1.60
C GLU A 131 -6.43 43.00 3.08
N ILE A 132 -7.05 41.91 3.54
CA ILE A 132 -7.45 41.75 4.95
C ILE A 132 -6.23 41.75 5.85
N ALA A 133 -5.17 41.03 5.47
CA ALA A 133 -3.91 41.02 6.21
C ALA A 133 -3.31 42.44 6.31
N ASN A 134 -3.25 43.18 5.20
CA ASN A 134 -2.75 44.56 5.19
C ASN A 134 -3.57 45.49 6.10
N LYS A 135 -4.91 45.44 6.01
CA LYS A 135 -5.79 46.23 6.89
C LYS A 135 -5.60 45.86 8.36
N TYR A 136 -5.43 44.57 8.66
CA TYR A 136 -5.19 44.09 10.01
C TYR A 136 -3.84 44.61 10.54
N TYR A 137 -2.77 44.51 9.76
CA TYR A 137 -1.45 45.02 10.14
C TYR A 137 -1.45 46.53 10.34
N ASP A 138 -2.08 47.30 9.45
CA ASP A 138 -2.22 48.75 9.58
C ASP A 138 -2.93 49.15 10.88
N GLN A 139 -4.02 48.44 11.22
CA GLN A 139 -4.77 48.70 12.45
C GLN A 139 -4.03 48.22 13.70
N ALA A 140 -3.24 47.17 13.61
CA ALA A 140 -2.42 46.69 14.72
C ALA A 140 -1.25 47.64 15.01
N LEU A 141 -0.64 48.23 13.98
CA LEU A 141 0.47 49.18 14.10
C LEU A 141 0.02 50.57 14.57
N LYS A 142 -1.11 51.08 14.06
CA LYS A 142 -1.65 52.40 14.48
C LYS A 142 -2.06 52.43 15.95
N GLY A 143 -2.40 51.28 16.53
CA GLY A 143 -2.87 51.18 17.90
C GLY A 143 -4.16 51.97 18.15
N VAL A 144 -4.52 52.09 19.42
CA VAL A 144 -5.66 52.82 19.94
C VAL A 144 -5.19 54.17 20.48
N ASN A 145 -5.90 55.24 20.13
CA ASN A 145 -5.68 56.56 20.71
C ASN A 145 -6.18 56.60 22.17
N ILE A 146 -5.23 56.67 23.11
CA ILE A 146 -5.49 56.67 24.55
C ILE A 146 -6.19 57.96 24.99
N GLU A 147 -5.79 59.10 24.42
CA GLU A 147 -6.33 60.42 24.78
C GLU A 147 -7.81 60.57 24.40
N ASP A 148 -8.20 60.11 23.21
CA ASP A 148 -9.60 60.10 22.78
C ASP A 148 -10.47 59.22 23.69
N ARG A 149 -9.95 58.04 24.08
CA ARG A 149 -10.66 57.15 25.03
C ARG A 149 -10.79 57.76 26.42
N MET A 150 -9.73 58.38 26.93
CA MET A 150 -9.77 59.11 28.20
C MET A 150 -10.73 60.30 28.12
N GLY A 151 -10.81 60.99 26.97
CA GLY A 151 -11.76 62.06 26.70
C GLY A 151 -13.21 61.57 26.79
N LYS A 152 -13.52 60.44 26.15
CA LYS A 152 -14.84 59.78 26.22
C LYS A 152 -15.18 59.29 27.62
N ALA A 153 -14.22 58.73 28.35
CA ALA A 153 -14.39 58.32 29.74
C ALA A 153 -14.71 59.53 30.64
N THR A 154 -13.98 60.63 30.45
CA THR A 154 -14.21 61.90 31.15
C THR A 154 -15.59 62.47 30.84
N ALA A 155 -16.02 62.44 29.57
CA ALA A 155 -17.35 62.88 29.17
C ALA A 155 -18.46 62.01 29.78
N THR A 156 -18.24 60.70 29.88
CA THR A 156 -19.17 59.76 30.53
C THR A 156 -19.35 60.11 32.01
N VAL A 157 -18.25 60.32 32.74
CA VAL A 157 -18.31 60.74 34.14
C VAL A 157 -18.95 62.13 34.27
N ALA A 158 -18.61 63.08 33.39
CA ALA A 158 -19.24 64.39 33.38
C ALA A 158 -20.77 64.30 33.18
N GLY A 159 -21.23 63.37 32.34
CA GLY A 159 -22.64 63.07 32.14
C GLY A 159 -23.31 62.52 33.40
N GLN A 160 -22.66 61.57 34.10
CA GLN A 160 -23.18 60.99 35.34
C GLN A 160 -23.40 62.04 36.44
N TYR A 161 -22.51 63.04 36.53
CA TYR A 161 -22.59 64.09 37.55
C TYR A 161 -23.36 65.35 37.10
N LYS A 162 -23.87 65.39 35.86
CA LYS A 162 -24.51 66.60 35.27
C LYS A 162 -25.66 67.14 36.10
N ASP A 163 -26.54 66.26 36.59
CA ASP A 163 -27.71 66.63 37.39
C ASP A 163 -27.52 66.39 38.89
N ALA A 164 -26.39 65.79 39.30
CA ALA A 164 -26.10 65.47 40.69
C ALA A 164 -26.06 66.73 41.57
N GLY A 165 -25.45 67.82 41.09
CA GLY A 165 -25.44 69.10 41.80
C GLY A 165 -26.83 69.73 41.93
N LYS A 166 -27.66 69.66 40.88
CA LYS A 166 -29.03 70.20 40.92
C LYS A 166 -29.91 69.40 41.88
N THR A 167 -29.77 68.08 41.90
CA THR A 167 -30.48 67.21 42.82
C THR A 167 -30.07 67.48 44.26
N LEU A 168 -28.76 67.63 44.53
CA LEU A 168 -28.24 67.98 45.84
C LEU A 168 -28.81 69.31 46.35
N THR A 169 -28.80 70.37 45.54
CA THR A 169 -29.37 71.66 45.91
C THR A 169 -30.87 71.58 46.20
N ARG A 170 -31.63 70.83 45.40
CA ARG A 170 -33.09 70.63 45.61
C ARG A 170 -33.38 69.84 46.89
N GLN A 171 -32.59 68.81 47.18
CA GLN A 171 -32.72 68.01 48.40
C GLN A 171 -32.43 68.86 49.63
N MET A 172 -31.37 69.66 49.59
CA MET A 172 -30.98 70.55 50.69
C MET A 172 -31.98 71.70 50.89
N GLY A 173 -32.57 72.23 49.82
CA GLY A 173 -33.65 73.21 49.92
C GLY A 173 -34.93 72.65 50.56
N ARG A 174 -35.21 71.35 50.36
CA ARG A 174 -36.33 70.65 51.02
C ARG A 174 -36.08 70.38 52.50
N THR A 175 -34.83 70.32 52.95
CA THR A 175 -34.45 70.13 54.35
C THR A 175 -34.26 71.44 55.11
N GLY A 176 -34.59 72.58 54.50
CA GLY A 176 -34.49 73.91 55.13
C GLY A 176 -33.10 74.55 55.09
N SER A 177 -32.16 73.97 54.35
CA SER A 177 -30.80 74.51 54.18
C SER A 177 -30.81 75.69 53.19
N ASN A 178 -30.32 76.86 53.60
CA ASN A 178 -30.18 78.01 52.71
C ASN A 178 -29.10 77.74 51.62
N PRO A 179 -29.31 78.15 50.35
CA PRO A 179 -28.31 78.17 49.29
C PRO A 179 -26.92 78.74 49.63
N SER A 180 -26.80 79.59 50.66
CA SER A 180 -25.53 80.16 51.13
C SER A 180 -24.95 79.47 52.38
N SER A 181 -25.57 78.38 52.86
CA SER A 181 -25.12 77.68 54.06
C SER A 181 -23.79 76.94 53.84
N GLY A 182 -22.89 76.98 54.83
CA GLY A 182 -21.60 76.27 54.79
C GLY A 182 -21.75 74.75 54.61
N MET A 183 -22.90 74.18 55.03
CA MET A 183 -23.24 72.77 54.83
C MET A 183 -23.48 72.44 53.35
N LEU A 184 -24.16 73.30 52.59
CA LEU A 184 -24.33 73.10 51.14
C LEU A 184 -23.01 73.28 50.39
N VAL A 185 -22.17 74.24 50.82
CA VAL A 185 -20.83 74.44 50.25
C VAL A 185 -19.95 73.20 50.49
N SER A 186 -19.95 72.64 51.69
CA SER A 186 -19.23 71.39 51.99
C SER A 186 -19.75 70.23 51.14
N ALA A 187 -21.07 70.03 51.07
CA ALA A 187 -21.66 68.95 50.29
C ALA A 187 -21.39 69.08 48.77
N MET A 188 -21.34 70.31 48.25
CA MET A 188 -20.92 70.60 46.87
C MET A 188 -19.43 70.32 46.65
N ASN A 189 -18.58 70.68 47.61
CA ASN A 189 -17.15 70.36 47.56
C ASN A 189 -16.91 68.84 47.59
N ASP A 190 -17.65 68.10 48.41
CA ASP A 190 -17.59 66.64 48.47
C ASP A 190 -18.07 66.01 47.14
N LEU A 191 -19.14 66.55 46.55
CA LEU A 191 -19.62 66.11 45.24
C LEU A 191 -18.61 66.37 44.13
N ASN A 192 -17.96 67.54 44.14
CA ASN A 192 -16.90 67.89 43.20
C ASN A 192 -15.65 67.02 43.41
N MET A 193 -15.28 66.73 44.65
CA MET A 193 -14.19 65.82 45.00
C MET A 193 -14.49 64.39 44.53
N ASN A 194 -15.72 63.91 44.72
CA ASN A 194 -16.16 62.60 44.25
C ASN A 194 -16.18 62.52 42.71
N ARG A 195 -16.61 63.58 42.03
CA ARG A 195 -16.53 63.69 40.56
C ARG A 195 -15.07 63.68 40.07
N ALA A 196 -14.17 64.38 40.75
CA ALA A 196 -12.76 64.41 40.40
C ALA A 196 -12.12 63.02 40.59
N LYS A 197 -12.38 62.35 41.72
CA LYS A 197 -11.92 60.98 42.00
C LYS A 197 -12.42 60.00 40.94
N THR A 198 -13.72 59.97 40.67
CA THR A 198 -14.29 59.08 39.64
C THR A 198 -13.77 59.38 38.24
N THR A 199 -13.53 60.64 37.90
CA THR A 199 -12.89 61.03 36.63
C THR A 199 -11.45 60.51 36.54
N ALA A 200 -10.67 60.65 37.61
CA ALA A 200 -9.30 60.15 37.66
C ALA A 200 -9.24 58.61 37.55
N TYR A 201 -10.09 57.90 38.28
CA TYR A 201 -10.21 56.44 38.19
C TYR A 201 -10.65 55.98 36.79
N ALA A 202 -11.62 56.68 36.17
CA ALA A 202 -12.08 56.36 34.83
C ALA A 202 -10.97 56.56 33.78
N LYS A 203 -10.17 57.63 33.90
CA LYS A 203 -9.00 57.88 33.05
C LYS A 203 -7.93 56.80 33.22
N GLU A 204 -7.59 56.44 34.45
CA GLU A 204 -6.55 55.43 34.71
C GLU A 204 -6.96 54.05 34.19
N ASN A 205 -8.19 53.62 34.49
CA ASN A 205 -8.70 52.35 33.98
C ASN A 205 -8.74 52.31 32.44
N THR A 206 -9.13 53.41 31.78
CA THR A 206 -9.13 53.46 30.32
C THR A 206 -7.73 53.52 29.73
N ARG A 207 -6.79 54.19 30.38
CA ARG A 207 -5.38 54.20 30.00
C ARG A 207 -4.80 52.79 30.03
N THR A 208 -4.87 52.09 31.17
CA THR A 208 -4.33 50.74 31.32
C THR A 208 -5.00 49.74 30.39
N SER A 209 -6.33 49.85 30.21
CA SER A 209 -7.07 49.00 29.27
C SER A 209 -6.63 49.24 27.81
N ALA A 210 -6.46 50.50 27.40
CA ALA A 210 -6.00 50.84 26.05
C ALA A 210 -4.54 50.42 25.80
N GLU A 211 -3.65 50.57 26.78
CA GLU A 211 -2.26 50.08 26.72
C GLU A 211 -2.20 48.55 26.57
N THR A 212 -3.02 47.84 27.35
CA THR A 212 -3.13 46.37 27.27
C THR A 212 -3.68 45.93 25.90
N GLU A 213 -4.67 46.63 25.38
CA GLU A 213 -5.22 46.36 24.05
C GLU A 213 -4.19 46.60 22.94
N ASN A 214 -3.42 47.70 23.02
CA ASN A 214 -2.34 47.99 22.08
C ASN A 214 -1.26 46.91 22.11
N TYR A 215 -0.86 46.47 23.30
CA TYR A 215 0.11 45.40 23.45
C TYR A 215 -0.40 44.08 22.87
N ASN A 216 -1.66 43.73 23.12
CA ASN A 216 -2.27 42.51 22.57
C ASN A 216 -2.39 42.57 21.03
N ARG A 217 -2.76 43.72 20.45
CA ARG A 217 -2.77 43.95 19.00
C ARG A 217 -1.38 43.75 18.39
N LEU A 218 -0.35 44.33 19.01
CA LEU A 218 1.04 44.20 18.57
C LEU A 218 1.57 42.76 18.71
N LYS A 219 1.23 42.08 19.82
CA LYS A 219 1.59 40.67 20.06
C LYS A 219 1.01 39.75 19.00
N THR A 220 -0.27 39.93 18.67
CA THR A 220 -0.91 39.13 17.61
C THR A 220 -0.32 39.45 16.24
N ALA A 221 -0.05 40.72 15.92
CA ALA A 221 0.62 41.09 14.67
C ALA A 221 2.03 40.48 14.55
N LYS A 222 2.82 40.46 15.62
CA LYS A 222 4.13 39.79 15.65
C LYS A 222 4.03 38.27 15.43
N GLY A 223 2.98 37.64 15.97
CA GLY A 223 2.73 36.20 15.83
C GLY A 223 2.35 35.75 14.41
N PHE A 224 1.77 36.65 13.60
CA PHE A 224 1.45 36.39 12.18
C PHE A 224 2.62 36.63 11.21
N GLY A 225 3.83 36.89 11.74
CA GLY A 225 5.03 37.09 10.92
C GLY A 225 5.04 38.47 10.27
N LEU A 226 5.26 39.51 11.07
CA LEU A 226 5.75 40.78 10.51
C LEU A 226 7.10 40.50 9.83
N PRO A 227 7.29 40.85 8.54
CA PRO A 227 8.63 41.01 8.02
C PRO A 227 9.28 42.10 8.87
N SER A 228 10.43 41.79 9.45
CA SER A 228 11.25 42.77 10.14
C SER A 228 11.49 43.94 9.18
N ALA A 229 10.89 45.09 9.48
CA ALA A 229 11.27 46.33 8.84
C ALA A 229 12.75 46.57 9.17
N GLN A 230 13.60 46.42 8.15
CA GLN A 230 14.95 46.99 8.13
C GLN A 230 14.86 48.46 7.76
#